data_AF-A0A8H4ARS6-F1
#
_entry.id   AF-A0A8H4ARS6-F1
#
_cell.length_a   1.000
_cell.length_b   1.000
_cell.length_c   1.000
_cell.angle_alpha   90.00
_cell.angle_beta   90.00
_cell.angle_gamma   90.00
#
_symmetry.space_group_name_H-M   'P 1'
#
loop_
_entity.id
_entity.type
_entity.pdbx_description
1 polymer ?
#
loop_
_entity_poly.entity_id
_entity_poly.type
_entity_poly.pdbx_seq_one_letter_code
_entity_poly.pdbx_strand_id
1 'polypeptide(L)'
;MAYEKIFFPWIFFQKKQYGDCLHEHFVELVDTVLFLKGIKMIKRNASKFYKTIAESMVWRALGFDEQKQLTNKKIDPKQISSGNKMVMDFVAKRNEESKEDLELGHFYYYVLTHQDPKVNIGRKIRLVSEFIETDAIDKLYYFKSLKDICASFFACIAKDAEKQIEAFYKKQTDSFKQLTLDFNPSS
;
A
#
# COMPACT_ATOMS: atom_id res chain seq x y z
N MET A 1 2.76 -20.14 35.99
CA MET A 1 2.00 -18.88 35.86
C MET A 1 1.71 -18.71 34.38
N ALA A 2 0.45 -18.83 33.94
CA ALA A 2 0.12 -18.64 32.52
C ALA A 2 0.19 -17.15 32.24
N TYR A 3 1.16 -16.73 31.42
CA TYR A 3 1.29 -15.34 31.02
C TYR A 3 0.12 -15.00 30.11
N GLU A 4 -0.70 -14.02 30.51
CA GLU A 4 -1.79 -13.54 29.67
C GLU A 4 -1.15 -12.81 28.48
N LYS A 5 -1.58 -13.12 27.25
CA LYS A 5 -1.06 -12.42 26.06
C LYS A 5 -1.58 -10.99 26.08
N ILE A 6 -0.75 -10.06 26.55
CA ILE A 6 -1.06 -8.64 26.56
C ILE A 6 -0.70 -8.08 25.19
N PHE A 7 -1.69 -7.54 24.50
CA PHE A 7 -1.48 -6.71 23.32
C PHE A 7 -1.25 -5.29 23.82
N PHE A 8 -0.04 -4.76 23.67
CA PHE A 8 0.27 -3.36 23.97
C PHE A 8 1.65 -3.00 23.40
N PRO A 9 1.82 -1.89 22.67
CA PRO A 9 0.80 -0.97 22.19
C PRO A 9 -0.11 -1.60 21.10
N TRP A 10 -1.29 -1.01 20.87
CA TRP A 10 -2.23 -1.40 19.80
C TRP A 10 -2.70 -0.20 18.99
N ILE A 11 -3.12 -0.45 17.74
CA ILE A 11 -3.79 0.50 16.87
C ILE A 11 -4.96 -0.17 16.14
N PHE A 12 -6.13 0.46 16.18
CA PHE A 12 -7.32 0.04 15.43
C PHE A 12 -7.48 0.90 14.18
N PHE A 13 -7.63 0.25 13.03
CA PHE A 13 -7.91 0.93 11.75
C PHE A 13 -9.41 0.94 11.45
N GLN A 14 -10.02 -0.25 11.53
CA GLN A 14 -11.45 -0.49 11.28
C GLN A 14 -11.92 -1.74 12.05
N LYS A 15 -13.21 -2.07 11.95
CA LYS A 15 -13.74 -3.34 12.49
C LYS A 15 -12.95 -4.53 11.94
N LYS A 16 -12.37 -5.34 12.84
CA LYS A 16 -11.50 -6.50 12.53
C LYS A 16 -10.20 -6.15 11.79
N GLN A 17 -9.79 -4.88 11.80
CA GLN A 17 -8.52 -4.40 11.21
C GLN A 17 -7.72 -3.67 12.29
N TYR A 18 -6.63 -4.28 12.75
CA TYR A 18 -5.79 -3.73 13.81
C TYR A 18 -4.36 -4.26 13.72
N GLY A 19 -3.45 -3.53 14.36
CA GLY A 19 -2.05 -3.92 14.54
C GLY A 19 -1.65 -3.73 16.00
N ASP A 20 -0.74 -4.57 16.48
CA ASP A 20 -0.24 -4.52 17.85
C ASP A 20 1.15 -5.15 17.96
N CYS A 21 1.76 -5.02 19.13
CA CYS A 21 2.98 -5.73 19.50
C CYS A 21 2.63 -6.93 20.37
N LEU A 22 3.05 -8.12 19.93
CA LEU A 22 2.93 -9.35 20.71
C LEU A 22 4.03 -9.42 21.77
N HIS A 23 3.59 -9.69 22.99
CA HIS A 23 4.43 -10.00 24.15
C HIS A 23 4.14 -11.43 24.60
N GLU A 24 5.01 -12.37 24.25
CA GLU A 24 4.81 -13.78 24.63
C GLU A 24 5.59 -14.15 25.90
N HIS A 25 6.71 -13.47 26.22
CA HIS A 25 7.62 -13.91 27.30
C HIS A 25 8.20 -12.80 28.20
N PHE A 26 8.29 -11.54 27.74
CA PHE A 26 8.93 -10.45 28.48
C PHE A 26 8.05 -9.20 28.50
N VAL A 27 8.10 -8.42 29.60
CA VAL A 27 7.40 -7.12 29.74
C VAL A 27 8.11 -6.03 28.92
N GLU A 28 9.41 -6.19 28.70
CA GLU A 28 10.24 -5.19 28.03
C GLU A 28 10.01 -5.21 26.50
N LEU A 29 9.81 -4.03 25.91
CA LEU A 29 9.58 -3.82 24.46
C LEU A 29 10.88 -3.99 23.62
N VAL A 30 11.75 -4.92 23.99
CA VAL A 30 13.08 -5.12 23.38
C VAL A 30 12.96 -6.00 22.13
N ASP A 31 12.17 -7.07 22.19
CA ASP A 31 11.99 -8.05 21.11
C ASP A 31 10.53 -8.12 20.61
N THR A 32 9.91 -6.96 20.37
CA THR A 32 8.50 -6.91 19.97
C THR A 32 8.25 -7.49 18.58
N VAL A 33 7.30 -8.42 18.51
CA VAL A 33 6.81 -8.96 17.23
C VAL A 33 5.60 -8.17 16.78
N LEU A 34 5.66 -7.59 15.58
CA LEU A 34 4.50 -6.91 14.99
C LEU A 34 3.46 -7.94 14.59
N PHE A 35 2.26 -7.83 15.14
CA PHE A 35 1.11 -8.60 14.74
C PHE A 35 0.08 -7.73 14.03
N LEU A 36 -0.42 -8.25 12.91
CA LEU A 36 -1.31 -7.53 12.02
C LEU A 36 -2.47 -8.41 11.63
N LYS A 37 -3.68 -7.86 11.72
CA LYS A 37 -4.90 -8.57 11.37
C LYS A 37 -5.81 -7.73 10.50
N GLY A 38 -6.26 -8.31 9.39
CA GLY A 38 -7.28 -7.74 8.50
C GLY A 38 -6.86 -6.49 7.71
N ILE A 39 -5.68 -5.92 7.97
CA ILE A 39 -5.18 -4.71 7.30
C ILE A 39 -4.77 -5.05 5.87
N LYS A 40 -5.10 -4.19 4.89
CA LYS A 40 -4.73 -4.34 3.48
C LYS A 40 -3.24 -4.62 3.25
N MET A 41 -2.36 -4.14 4.12
CA MET A 41 -0.91 -4.37 4.10
C MET A 41 -0.53 -5.85 4.09
N ILE A 42 -1.30 -6.71 4.74
CA ILE A 42 -1.02 -8.16 4.76
C ILE A 42 -1.50 -8.88 3.51
N LYS A 43 -2.33 -8.23 2.69
CA LYS A 43 -2.87 -8.83 1.47
C LYS A 43 -1.77 -8.92 0.41
N ARG A 44 -1.75 -10.04 -0.32
CA ARG A 44 -0.77 -10.28 -1.39
C ARG A 44 -0.88 -9.23 -2.51
N ASN A 45 -2.10 -8.83 -2.86
CA ASN A 45 -2.38 -7.88 -3.94
C ASN A 45 -2.08 -6.42 -3.60
N ALA A 46 -1.69 -6.10 -2.37
CA ALA A 46 -1.23 -4.76 -2.03
C ALA A 46 0.17 -4.51 -2.61
N SER A 47 0.38 -3.33 -3.18
CA SER A 47 1.66 -2.95 -3.79
C SER A 47 2.79 -2.90 -2.76
N LYS A 48 4.03 -3.11 -3.21
CA LYS A 48 5.21 -2.97 -2.35
C LYS A 48 5.28 -1.56 -1.74
N PHE A 49 4.98 -0.53 -2.54
CA PHE A 49 4.86 0.86 -2.07
C PHE A 49 3.87 0.99 -0.90
N TYR A 50 2.64 0.49 -1.06
CA TYR A 50 1.64 0.54 0.00
C TYR A 50 2.16 -0.15 1.26
N LYS A 51 2.73 -1.35 1.13
CA LYS A 51 3.24 -2.13 2.26
C LYS A 51 4.33 -1.40 3.03
N THR A 52 5.33 -0.86 2.32
CA THR A 52 6.45 -0.14 2.93
C THR A 52 5.98 1.10 3.68
N ILE A 53 5.14 1.94 3.06
CA ILE A 53 4.66 3.16 3.71
C ILE A 53 3.73 2.83 4.88
N ALA A 54 2.79 1.89 4.68
CA ALA A 54 1.87 1.49 5.73
C ALA A 54 2.58 0.90 6.95
N GLU A 55 3.66 0.14 6.73
CA GLU A 55 4.46 -0.45 7.80
C GLU A 55 5.18 0.63 8.61
N SER A 56 5.82 1.59 7.97
CA SER A 56 6.42 2.75 8.65
C SER A 56 5.37 3.53 9.45
N MET A 57 4.18 3.77 8.88
CA MET A 57 3.10 4.45 9.59
C MET A 57 2.62 3.68 10.83
N VAL A 58 2.44 2.36 10.72
CA VAL A 58 2.03 1.50 11.85
C VAL A 58 3.07 1.56 12.96
N TRP A 59 4.35 1.38 12.64
CA TRP A 59 5.42 1.40 13.64
C TRP A 59 5.49 2.73 14.39
N ARG A 60 5.44 3.84 13.65
CA ARG A 60 5.40 5.18 14.25
C ARG A 60 4.19 5.37 15.15
N ALA A 61 3.02 4.85 14.75
CA ALA A 61 1.81 4.93 15.57
C ALA A 61 1.89 4.12 16.86
N LEU A 62 2.65 3.02 16.83
CA LEU A 62 2.95 2.20 18.00
C LEU A 62 4.08 2.80 18.87
N GLY A 63 4.63 3.95 18.51
CA GLY A 63 5.67 4.64 19.28
C GLY A 63 7.11 4.16 19.01
N PHE A 64 7.33 3.43 17.92
CA PHE A 64 8.66 2.97 17.50
C PHE A 64 9.22 3.87 16.40
N ASP A 65 10.53 4.14 16.45
CA ASP A 65 11.24 4.82 15.36
C ASP A 65 11.67 3.83 14.26
N GLU A 66 12.08 4.35 13.10
CA GLU A 66 12.54 3.53 11.97
C GLU A 66 13.87 2.80 12.24
N GLN A 67 14.57 3.13 13.33
CA GLN A 67 15.86 2.54 13.69
C GLN A 67 15.70 1.24 14.49
N LYS A 68 14.55 1.03 15.14
CA LYS A 68 14.15 -0.27 15.71
C LYS A 68 13.62 -1.19 14.61
N GLN A 69 14.50 -1.60 13.70
CA GLN A 69 14.19 -2.69 12.79
C GLN A 69 14.08 -4.00 13.58
N LEU A 70 12.85 -4.41 13.85
CA LEU A 70 12.54 -5.71 14.42
C LEU A 70 12.34 -6.72 13.30
N THR A 71 13.11 -7.80 13.36
CA THR A 71 13.24 -8.85 12.35
C THR A 71 12.01 -9.77 12.25
N ASN A 72 11.01 -9.60 13.11
CA ASN A 72 9.96 -10.60 13.31
C ASN A 72 8.54 -10.01 13.14
N LYS A 73 7.80 -10.54 12.16
CA LYS A 73 6.42 -10.16 11.84
C LYS A 73 5.52 -11.38 11.83
N LYS A 74 4.37 -11.30 12.48
CA LYS A 74 3.35 -12.36 12.49
C LYS A 74 2.08 -11.86 11.81
N ILE A 75 1.60 -12.62 10.84
CA ILE A 75 0.42 -12.28 10.04
C ILE A 75 -0.65 -13.33 10.30
N ASP A 76 -1.89 -12.89 10.56
CA ASP A 76 -3.06 -13.78 10.56
C ASP A 76 -3.57 -13.94 9.11
N PRO A 77 -3.36 -15.10 8.45
CA PRO A 77 -3.63 -15.28 7.03
C PRO A 77 -5.11 -15.57 6.79
N LYS A 78 -5.97 -14.56 6.89
CA LYS A 78 -7.35 -14.71 6.41
C LYS A 78 -7.44 -14.32 4.93
N GLN A 79 -7.43 -15.33 4.06
CA GLN A 79 -7.65 -15.14 2.63
C GLN A 79 -9.10 -14.68 2.38
N ILE A 80 -9.27 -13.61 1.62
CA ILE A 80 -10.58 -13.17 1.11
C ILE A 80 -10.60 -13.50 -0.37
N SER A 81 -11.38 -14.51 -0.74
CA SER A 81 -11.65 -14.92 -2.12
C SER A 81 -12.74 -14.03 -2.70
N SER A 82 -12.37 -12.89 -3.28
CA SER A 82 -13.27 -12.16 -4.19
C SER A 82 -12.56 -11.95 -5.51
N GLY A 83 -13.21 -12.32 -6.61
CA GLY A 83 -12.74 -12.03 -7.97
C GLY A 83 -12.43 -10.55 -8.10
N ASN A 84 -11.18 -10.24 -8.40
CA ASN A 84 -10.71 -8.86 -8.44
C ASN A 84 -11.11 -8.28 -9.81
N LYS A 85 -12.11 -7.40 -9.86
CA LYS A 85 -12.61 -6.77 -11.12
C LYS A 85 -11.48 -6.25 -12.01
N MET A 86 -10.45 -5.71 -11.37
CA MET A 86 -9.23 -5.24 -12.02
C MET A 86 -8.49 -6.32 -12.83
N VAL A 87 -8.46 -7.56 -12.33
CA VAL A 87 -7.85 -8.71 -13.03
C VAL A 87 -8.73 -9.13 -14.21
N MET A 88 -10.05 -9.17 -14.02
CA MET A 88 -10.99 -9.51 -15.10
C MET A 88 -10.90 -8.50 -16.26
N ASP A 89 -10.88 -7.20 -15.94
CA ASP A 89 -10.75 -6.13 -16.93
C ASP A 89 -9.40 -6.21 -17.68
N PHE A 90 -8.34 -6.63 -17.02
CA PHE A 90 -7.03 -6.83 -17.64
C PHE A 90 -6.99 -8.05 -18.55
N VAL A 91 -7.57 -9.17 -18.14
CA VAL A 91 -7.69 -10.37 -18.98
C VAL A 91 -8.51 -10.07 -20.23
N ALA A 92 -9.63 -9.33 -20.10
CA ALA A 92 -10.43 -8.90 -21.23
C ALA A 92 -9.61 -8.07 -22.25
N LYS A 93 -8.81 -7.11 -21.77
CA LYS A 93 -7.88 -6.33 -22.61
C LYS A 93 -6.88 -7.24 -23.35
N ARG A 94 -6.27 -8.21 -22.66
CA ARG A 94 -5.28 -9.10 -23.31
C ARG A 94 -5.91 -9.96 -24.41
N ASN A 95 -7.13 -10.41 -24.20
CA ASN A 95 -7.90 -11.12 -25.23
C ASN A 95 -8.18 -10.22 -26.45
N GLU A 96 -8.54 -8.94 -26.24
CA GLU A 96 -8.67 -7.95 -27.33
C GLU A 96 -7.34 -7.77 -28.10
N GLU A 97 -6.21 -7.82 -27.40
CA GLU A 97 -4.86 -7.71 -27.97
C GLU A 97 -4.33 -9.04 -28.55
N SER A 98 -5.12 -10.12 -28.53
CA SER A 98 -4.72 -11.47 -28.95
C SER A 98 -3.44 -11.97 -28.26
N LYS A 99 -3.29 -11.65 -26.97
CA LYS A 99 -2.18 -12.10 -26.11
C LYS A 99 -2.62 -13.19 -25.15
N GLU A 100 -2.27 -14.44 -25.46
CA GLU A 100 -2.59 -15.63 -24.68
C GLU A 100 -1.39 -16.11 -23.85
N ASP A 101 -0.82 -15.22 -23.05
CA ASP A 101 0.40 -15.46 -22.25
C ASP A 101 0.13 -15.55 -20.74
N LEU A 102 -1.14 -15.54 -20.34
CA LEU A 102 -1.55 -15.72 -18.95
C LEU A 102 -2.00 -17.15 -18.68
N GLU A 103 -1.29 -17.83 -17.79
CA GLU A 103 -1.58 -19.17 -17.33
C GLU A 103 -2.49 -19.15 -16.09
N LEU A 104 -3.44 -20.08 -16.05
CA LEU A 104 -4.30 -20.27 -14.89
C LEU A 104 -3.46 -20.69 -13.66
N GLY A 105 -3.81 -20.14 -12.50
CA GLY A 105 -3.11 -20.43 -11.24
C GLY A 105 -1.79 -19.69 -11.04
N HIS A 106 -1.27 -19.02 -12.07
CA HIS A 106 -0.05 -18.24 -11.98
C HIS A 106 -0.29 -16.82 -11.44
N PHE A 107 0.75 -16.29 -10.80
CA PHE A 107 0.73 -14.93 -10.27
C PHE A 107 1.66 -14.03 -11.07
N TYR A 108 1.10 -12.92 -11.53
CA TYR A 108 1.78 -11.96 -12.36
C TYR A 108 2.06 -10.67 -11.59
N TYR A 109 3.26 -10.12 -11.76
CA TYR A 109 3.61 -8.80 -11.26
C TYR A 109 3.25 -7.75 -12.29
N TYR A 110 2.61 -6.67 -11.85
CA TYR A 110 2.17 -5.60 -12.71
C TYR A 110 2.36 -4.22 -12.07
N VAL A 111 2.39 -3.22 -12.93
CA VAL A 111 2.40 -1.80 -12.58
C VAL A 111 1.28 -1.06 -13.30
N LEU A 112 0.91 0.10 -12.77
CA LEU A 112 -0.08 0.97 -13.38
C LEU A 112 0.60 2.15 -14.06
N THR A 113 0.29 2.36 -15.35
CA THR A 113 1.04 3.29 -16.20
C THR A 113 0.23 4.45 -16.76
N HIS A 114 -1.08 4.53 -16.46
CA HIS A 114 -1.97 5.52 -17.08
C HIS A 114 -2.63 6.45 -16.08
N GLN A 115 -2.35 7.75 -16.18
CA GLN A 115 -2.82 8.76 -15.22
C GLN A 115 -4.29 9.17 -15.42
N ASP A 116 -4.86 9.04 -16.63
CA ASP A 116 -6.25 9.44 -16.88
C ASP A 116 -7.22 8.64 -15.99
N PRO A 117 -7.99 9.28 -15.09
CA PRO A 117 -8.94 8.60 -14.22
C PRO A 117 -10.12 7.97 -14.98
N LYS A 118 -10.41 8.38 -16.22
CA LYS A 118 -11.51 7.84 -17.03
C LYS A 118 -11.19 6.48 -17.65
N VAL A 119 -9.90 6.16 -17.81
CA VAL A 119 -9.48 4.89 -18.39
C VAL A 119 -9.75 3.75 -17.42
N ASN A 120 -10.35 2.67 -17.91
CA ASN A 120 -10.61 1.46 -17.15
C ASN A 120 -9.32 0.93 -16.51
N ILE A 121 -9.38 0.52 -15.24
CA ILE A 121 -8.23 0.08 -14.46
C ILE A 121 -7.45 -1.09 -15.10
N GLY A 122 -8.13 -2.04 -15.76
CA GLY A 122 -7.48 -3.14 -16.49
C GLY A 122 -6.65 -2.64 -17.67
N ARG A 123 -7.05 -1.54 -18.32
CA ARG A 123 -6.28 -0.91 -19.39
C ARG A 123 -5.02 -0.20 -18.90
N LYS A 124 -5.04 0.25 -17.64
CA LYS A 124 -3.89 0.86 -16.98
C LYS A 124 -2.82 -0.13 -16.54
N ILE A 125 -3.15 -1.43 -16.51
CA ILE A 125 -2.22 -2.48 -16.09
C ILE A 125 -1.23 -2.79 -17.22
N ARG A 126 0.04 -2.87 -16.85
CA ARG A 126 1.14 -3.40 -17.66
C ARG A 126 1.93 -4.42 -16.83
N LEU A 127 2.29 -5.55 -17.42
CA LEU A 127 3.14 -6.54 -16.75
C LEU A 127 4.53 -5.96 -16.54
N VAL A 128 5.19 -6.33 -15.45
CA VAL A 128 6.57 -5.89 -15.19
C VAL A 128 7.52 -6.39 -16.28
N SER A 129 7.26 -7.57 -16.85
CA SER A 129 8.01 -8.13 -17.98
C SER A 129 7.86 -7.32 -19.29
N GLU A 130 6.80 -6.51 -19.40
CA GLU A 130 6.50 -5.67 -20.57
C GLU A 130 6.83 -4.19 -20.32
N PHE A 131 7.35 -3.86 -19.14
CA PHE A 131 7.61 -2.48 -18.75
C PHE A 131 8.88 -1.98 -19.44
N ILE A 132 8.77 -0.85 -20.14
CA ILE A 132 9.86 -0.21 -20.88
C ILE A 132 10.23 1.13 -20.25
N GLU A 133 11.43 1.64 -20.52
CA GLU A 133 11.94 2.87 -19.88
C GLU A 133 11.07 4.11 -20.15
N THR A 134 10.36 4.14 -21.27
CA THR A 134 9.44 5.25 -21.62
C THR A 134 8.12 5.21 -20.86
N ASP A 135 7.82 4.12 -20.14
CA ASP A 135 6.58 4.00 -19.39
C ASP A 135 6.61 4.89 -18.14
N ALA A 136 5.62 5.77 -18.05
CA ALA A 136 5.40 6.55 -16.84
C ALA A 136 4.51 5.76 -15.86
N ILE A 137 4.94 5.63 -14.61
CA ILE A 137 4.12 5.05 -13.55
C ILE A 137 3.05 6.07 -13.10
N ASP A 138 1.81 5.63 -12.90
CA ASP A 138 0.73 6.42 -12.29
C ASP A 138 0.97 6.56 -10.77
N LYS A 139 1.94 7.41 -10.41
CA LYS A 139 2.32 7.69 -9.02
C LYS A 139 1.11 8.09 -8.17
N LEU A 140 0.21 8.93 -8.70
CA LEU A 140 -0.95 9.42 -7.97
C LEU A 140 -1.87 8.27 -7.55
N TYR A 141 -2.07 7.26 -8.41
CA TYR A 141 -2.83 6.06 -8.02
C TYR A 141 -2.21 5.38 -6.79
N TYR A 142 -0.88 5.17 -6.79
CA TYR A 142 -0.21 4.52 -5.66
C TYR A 142 -0.34 5.33 -4.38
N PHE A 143 -0.22 6.67 -4.44
CA PHE A 143 -0.48 7.54 -3.30
C PHE A 143 -1.93 7.41 -2.81
N LYS A 144 -2.92 7.54 -3.70
CA LYS A 144 -4.34 7.39 -3.36
C LYS A 144 -4.67 6.02 -2.77
N SER A 145 -3.91 4.98 -3.12
CA SER A 145 -4.10 3.63 -2.56
C SER A 145 -3.91 3.56 -1.04
N LEU A 146 -3.21 4.53 -0.44
CA LEU A 146 -2.98 4.69 1.00
C LEU A 146 -4.21 5.21 1.77
N LYS A 147 -5.27 5.63 1.08
CA LYS A 147 -6.46 6.22 1.72
C LYS A 147 -7.04 5.40 2.87
N ASP A 148 -6.99 4.07 2.77
CA ASP A 148 -7.58 3.15 3.75
C ASP A 148 -6.83 3.23 5.08
N ILE A 149 -5.48 3.31 5.04
CA ILE A 149 -4.67 3.45 6.24
C ILE A 149 -4.67 4.89 6.75
N CYS A 150 -4.55 5.87 5.84
CA CYS A 150 -4.54 7.29 6.20
C CYS A 150 -5.86 7.76 6.82
N ALA A 151 -7.00 7.17 6.44
CA ALA A 151 -8.30 7.49 7.02
C ALA A 151 -8.31 7.40 8.55
N SER A 152 -7.67 6.37 9.12
CA SER A 152 -7.58 6.19 10.56
C SER A 152 -6.71 7.27 11.22
N PHE A 153 -5.62 7.68 10.57
CA PHE A 153 -4.73 8.74 11.06
C PHE A 153 -5.32 10.14 10.94
N PHE A 154 -6.11 10.38 9.89
CA PHE A 154 -6.78 11.66 9.66
C PHE A 154 -8.14 11.76 10.37
N ALA A 155 -8.55 10.70 11.09
CA ALA A 155 -9.87 10.60 11.72
C ALA A 155 -11.03 10.92 10.75
N CYS A 156 -10.95 10.42 9.51
CA CYS A 156 -11.92 10.70 8.48
C CYS A 156 -12.30 9.44 7.69
N ILE A 157 -13.30 9.53 6.81
CA ILE A 157 -13.63 8.44 5.89
C ILE A 157 -12.59 8.33 4.77
N ALA A 158 -12.44 7.12 4.19
CA ALA A 158 -11.46 6.85 3.13
C ALA A 158 -11.58 7.78 1.91
N LYS A 159 -12.80 8.22 1.57
CA LYS A 159 -13.02 9.15 0.45
C LYS A 159 -12.40 10.51 0.71
N ASP A 160 -12.45 11.00 1.95
CA ASP A 160 -11.87 12.30 2.30
C ASP A 160 -10.37 12.21 2.50
N ALA A 161 -9.87 11.09 3.05
CA ALA A 161 -8.43 10.80 3.07
C ALA A 161 -7.84 10.79 1.65
N GLU A 162 -8.53 10.18 0.68
CA GLU A 162 -8.11 10.17 -0.72
C GLU A 162 -7.97 11.60 -1.29
N LYS A 163 -8.93 12.50 -0.99
CA LYS A 163 -8.86 13.91 -1.41
C LYS A 163 -7.70 14.65 -0.76
N GLN A 164 -7.47 14.43 0.54
CA GLN A 164 -6.35 15.05 1.27
C GLN A 164 -5.00 14.60 0.70
N ILE A 165 -4.85 13.30 0.43
CA ILE A 165 -3.66 12.73 -0.22
C ILE A 165 -3.45 13.34 -1.60
N GLU A 166 -4.52 13.46 -2.41
CA GLU A 166 -4.43 14.08 -3.74
C GLU A 166 -3.99 15.55 -3.66
N ALA A 167 -4.57 16.32 -2.74
CA ALA A 167 -4.20 17.71 -2.53
C ALA A 167 -2.73 17.84 -2.09
N PHE A 168 -2.29 16.99 -1.16
CA PHE A 168 -0.89 16.93 -0.73
C PHE A 168 0.05 16.61 -1.88
N TYR A 169 -0.28 15.58 -2.69
CA TYR A 169 0.52 15.18 -3.83
C TYR A 169 0.68 16.30 -4.86
N LYS A 170 -0.41 17.01 -5.18
CA LYS A 170 -0.38 18.16 -6.10
C LYS A 170 0.51 19.27 -5.56
N LYS A 171 0.31 19.66 -4.28
CA LYS A 171 1.12 20.69 -3.61
C LYS A 171 2.61 20.37 -3.66
N GLN A 172 3.00 19.13 -3.38
CA GLN A 172 4.41 18.71 -3.44
C GLN A 172 4.93 18.74 -4.88
N THR A 173 4.17 18.22 -5.83
CA THR A 173 4.56 18.21 -7.25
C THR A 173 4.77 19.62 -7.79
N ASP A 174 3.91 20.56 -7.42
CA ASP A 174 4.03 21.96 -7.83
C ASP A 174 5.22 22.66 -7.16
N SER A 175 5.47 22.38 -5.88
CA SER A 175 6.66 22.88 -5.18
C SER A 175 7.97 22.37 -5.80
N PHE A 176 8.04 21.09 -6.19
CA PHE A 176 9.21 20.54 -6.88
C PHE A 176 9.42 21.18 -8.26
N LYS A 177 8.35 21.45 -9.00
CA LYS A 177 8.45 22.17 -10.29
C LYS A 177 9.00 23.58 -10.11
N GLN A 178 8.53 24.31 -9.09
CA GLN A 178 9.05 25.65 -8.75
C GLN A 178 10.53 25.61 -8.42
N LEU A 179 10.95 24.71 -7.53
CA LEU A 179 12.38 24.50 -7.22
C LEU A 179 13.21 24.20 -8.48
N THR A 180 12.71 23.36 -9.38
CA THR A 180 13.46 23.01 -10.61
C THR A 180 13.60 24.20 -11.57
N LEU A 181 12.61 25.09 -11.61
CA LEU A 181 12.67 26.34 -12.38
C LEU A 181 13.64 27.34 -11.75
N ASP A 182 13.67 27.43 -10.42
CA ASP A 182 14.55 28.35 -9.69
C ASP A 182 16.04 27.93 -9.76
N PHE A 183 16.32 26.64 -9.91
CA PHE A 183 17.68 26.10 -10.09
C PHE A 183 18.20 26.14 -11.54
N ASN A 184 17.33 26.37 -12.52
CA ASN A 184 17.71 26.59 -13.92
C ASN A 184 17.27 28.00 -14.37
N PRO A 185 17.88 29.08 -13.84
CA PRO A 185 17.73 30.38 -14.46
C PRO A 185 18.48 30.33 -15.80
N SER A 186 17.72 30.18 -16.88
CA SER A 186 18.08 30.41 -18.29
C SER A 186 19.57 30.69 -18.62
N SER A 187 20.16 29.76 -19.38
CA SER A 187 21.20 29.93 -20.43
C SER A 187 22.55 30.52 -20.04
#